data_AF-A0A530Z3N2-F1
#
_entry.id   AF-A0A530Z3N2-F1
#
_cell.length_a   1.000
_cell.length_b   1.000
_cell.length_c   1.000
_cell.angle_alpha   90.00
_cell.angle_beta   90.00
_cell.angle_gamma   90.00
#
_symmetry.space_group_name_H-M   'P 1'
#
loop_
_entity.id
_entity.type
_entity.pdbx_description
1 polymer ?
#
loop_
_entity_poly.entity_id
_entity_poly.type
_entity_poly.pdbx_seq_one_letter_code
_entity_poly.pdbx_strand_id
1 'polypeptide(L)' 'MMNLEAETSQTLVARLADLQAKMRAARITEAEIQTFQKVAAIMDDGRGQIAGDDLIAASFLVEPKTLNG' A
#
# COMPACT_ATOMS: atom_id res chain seq x y z
N MET A 1 2.84 24.96 -27.02
CA MET A 1 3.17 23.78 -26.19
C MET A 1 2.03 23.57 -25.23
N MET A 2 1.25 22.51 -25.40
CA MET A 2 0.16 22.16 -24.47
C MET A 2 0.79 21.69 -23.15
N ASN A 3 0.20 22.12 -22.02
CA ASN A 3 0.68 21.86 -20.67
C ASN A 3 0.49 20.39 -20.28
N LEU A 4 1.23 19.47 -20.91
CA LEU A 4 1.21 18.03 -20.60
C LEU A 4 1.39 17.78 -19.09
N GLU A 5 2.28 18.54 -18.42
CA GLU A 5 2.52 18.46 -16.98
C GLU A 5 1.29 18.84 -16.12
N ALA A 6 0.45 19.75 -16.61
CA ALA A 6 -0.78 20.12 -15.90
C ALA A 6 -1.89 19.07 -16.15
N GLU A 7 -1.96 18.50 -17.36
CA GLU A 7 -2.88 17.42 -17.71
C GLU A 7 -2.54 16.10 -16.99
N THR A 8 -1.24 15.78 -16.85
CA THR A 8 -0.78 14.63 -16.04
C THR A 8 -1.11 14.84 -14.57
N SER A 9 -0.96 16.06 -14.04
CA SER A 9 -1.34 16.42 -12.67
C SER A 9 -2.84 16.28 -12.42
N GLN A 10 -3.70 16.75 -13.31
CA GLN A 10 -5.16 16.55 -13.20
C GLN A 10 -5.55 15.07 -13.28
N THR A 11 -4.92 14.32 -14.18
CA THR A 11 -5.14 12.88 -14.30
C THR A 11 -4.75 12.15 -13.02
N LEU A 12 -3.64 12.55 -12.39
CA LEU A 12 -3.18 11.99 -11.13
C LEU A 12 -4.16 12.29 -9.99
N VAL A 13 -4.67 13.52 -9.92
CA VAL A 13 -5.69 13.92 -8.93
C VAL A 13 -6.96 13.08 -9.09
N ALA A 14 -7.44 12.87 -10.32
CA ALA A 14 -8.61 12.03 -10.58
C ALA A 14 -8.40 10.57 -10.14
N ARG A 15 -7.21 10.01 -10.43
CA ARG A 15 -6.85 8.65 -9.99
C ARG A 15 -6.75 8.53 -8.47
N LEU A 16 -6.20 9.55 -7.80
CA LEU A 16 -6.12 9.57 -6.34
C LEU A 16 -7.51 9.60 -5.71
N ALA A 17 -8.42 10.41 -6.25
CA ALA A 17 -9.80 10.48 -5.78
C ALA A 17 -10.55 9.14 -5.95
N ASP A 18 -10.39 8.47 -7.10
CA ASP A 18 -10.96 7.14 -7.35
C ASP A 18 -10.39 6.08 -6.39
N LEU A 19 -9.08 6.10 -6.15
CA LEU A 19 -8.43 5.20 -5.20
C LEU A 19 -8.97 5.40 -3.77
N GLN A 20 -9.10 6.66 -3.33
CA GLN A 20 -9.67 6.99 -2.02
C GLN A 20 -11.13 6.51 -1.90
N ALA A 21 -11.94 6.64 -2.95
CA ALA A 21 -13.32 6.15 -2.96
C ALA A 21 -13.38 4.62 -2.82
N LYS A 22 -12.51 3.89 -3.53
CA LYS A 22 -12.40 2.43 -3.43
C LYS A 22 -11.95 1.97 -2.06
N MET A 23 -10.96 2.63 -1.46
CA MET A 23 -10.51 2.32 -0.10
C MET A 23 -11.63 2.50 0.93
N ARG A 24 -12.40 3.59 0.82
CA ARG A 24 -13.57 3.82 1.69
C ARG A 24 -14.66 2.77 1.49
N ALA A 25 -14.96 2.41 0.23
CA ALA A 25 -15.94 1.37 -0.07
C ALA A 25 -15.53 -0.01 0.48
N ALA A 26 -14.24 -0.32 0.44
CA ALA A 26 -13.65 -1.53 1.00
C ALA A 26 -13.47 -1.48 2.53
N ARG A 27 -13.79 -0.36 3.18
CA ARG A 27 -13.60 -0.11 4.63
C ARG A 27 -12.15 -0.28 5.08
N ILE A 28 -11.19 -0.01 4.20
CA ILE A 28 -9.77 -0.05 4.53
C ILE A 28 -9.48 1.08 5.52
N THR A 29 -9.00 0.69 6.68
CA THR A 29 -8.61 1.58 7.78
C THR A 29 -7.18 2.10 7.59
N GLU A 30 -6.88 3.21 8.26
CA GLU A 30 -5.52 3.75 8.29
C GLU A 30 -4.53 2.75 8.92
N ALA A 31 -4.96 1.99 9.91
CA ALA A 31 -4.15 0.95 10.53
C ALA A 31 -3.79 -0.19 9.56
N GLU A 32 -4.72 -0.59 8.67
CA GLU A 32 -4.46 -1.57 7.62
C GLU A 32 -3.49 -1.04 6.57
N ILE A 33 -3.60 0.24 6.20
CA ILE A 33 -2.64 0.89 5.30
C ILE A 33 -1.24 0.94 5.92
N GLN A 34 -1.14 1.32 7.20
CA GLN A 34 0.15 1.33 7.90
C GLN A 34 0.75 -0.08 8.02
N THR A 35 -0.09 -1.09 8.25
CA THR A 35 0.35 -2.49 8.26
C THR A 35 0.88 -2.90 6.89
N PHE A 36 0.15 -2.57 5.82
CA PHE A 36 0.60 -2.81 4.45
C PHE A 36 1.93 -2.12 4.14
N GLN A 37 2.11 -0.86 4.57
CA GLN A 37 3.37 -0.14 4.39
C GLN A 37 4.54 -0.79 5.12
N LYS A 38 4.34 -1.28 6.35
CA LYS A 38 5.38 -2.01 7.11
C LYS A 38 5.77 -3.30 6.39
N VAL A 39 4.78 -4.07 5.96
CA VAL A 39 4.97 -5.31 5.23
C VAL A 39 5.70 -5.04 3.91
N ALA A 40 5.25 -4.05 3.13
CA ALA A 40 5.91 -3.61 1.91
C ALA A 40 7.35 -3.13 2.13
N ALA A 41 7.64 -2.42 3.22
CA ALA A 41 9.00 -1.96 3.54
C ALA A 41 9.95 -3.11 3.96
N ILE A 42 9.41 -4.16 4.58
CA ILE A 42 10.18 -5.38 4.91
C ILE A 42 10.44 -6.21 3.65
N MET A 43 9.48 -6.19 2.72
CA MET A 43 9.50 -6.95 1.47
C MET A 43 10.19 -6.23 0.31
N ASP A 44 10.46 -4.94 0.45
CA ASP A 44 11.18 -4.18 -0.56
C ASP A 44 12.65 -4.58 -0.53
N ASP A 45 13.10 -5.22 -1.60
CA ASP A 45 14.50 -5.61 -1.82
C ASP A 45 15.40 -4.43 -2.24
N GLY A 46 14.89 -3.20 -2.12
CA GLY A 46 15.55 -1.96 -2.53
C GLY A 46 15.31 -1.60 -4.00
N ARG A 47 14.50 -2.37 -4.73
CA ARG A 47 14.11 -2.07 -6.12
C ARG A 47 12.68 -1.54 -6.25
N GLY A 48 11.96 -1.37 -5.14
CA GLY A 48 10.57 -0.93 -5.13
C GLY A 48 9.62 -1.99 -5.70
N GLN A 49 10.06 -3.24 -5.78
CA GLN A 49 9.30 -4.35 -6.32
C GLN A 49 9.02 -5.35 -5.21
N ILE A 50 7.74 -5.63 -4.99
CA ILE A 50 7.29 -6.72 -4.13
C ILE A 50 7.16 -7.95 -5.03
N ALA A 51 8.03 -8.95 -4.86
CA ALA A 51 7.94 -10.22 -5.55
C ALA A 51 6.85 -11.11 -4.95
N GLY A 52 6.37 -12.09 -5.73
CA GLY A 52 5.37 -13.05 -5.25
C GLY A 52 5.83 -13.85 -4.04
N ASP A 53 7.12 -14.17 -3.98
CA ASP A 53 7.74 -14.90 -2.86
C ASP A 53 7.78 -14.06 -1.59
N ASP A 54 7.83 -12.73 -1.70
CA ASP A 54 7.80 -11.83 -0.55
C ASP A 54 6.44 -11.86 0.15
N LEU A 55 5.35 -12.07 -0.61
CA LEU A 55 3.99 -12.25 -0.04
C LEU A 55 3.87 -13.57 0.72
N ILE A 56 4.59 -14.59 0.26
CA ILE A 56 4.71 -15.87 0.97
C ILE A 56 5.53 -15.67 2.25
N ALA A 57 6.65 -14.95 2.19
CA ALA A 57 7.48 -14.64 3.36
C ALA A 57 6.71 -13.85 4.42
N ALA A 58 5.89 -12.87 4.02
CA ALA A 58 5.04 -12.11 4.94
C ALA A 58 4.00 -12.97 5.66
N SER A 59 3.51 -14.04 5.04
CA SER A 59 2.55 -14.95 5.68
C SER A 59 3.13 -15.73 6.87
N PHE A 60 4.46 -15.85 6.95
CA PHE A 60 5.16 -16.47 8.08
C PHE A 60 5.45 -15.49 9.23
N LEU A 61 5.31 -14.18 9.01
CA LEU A 61 5.44 -13.15 10.03
C LEU A 61 4.11 -12.99 10.78
N VAL A 62 3.74 -13.98 11.59
CA VAL A 62 2.71 -13.82 12.61
C VAL A 62 3.43 -13.45 13.91
N GLU A 63 3.23 -12.22 14.40
CA GLU A 63 3.73 -11.85 15.73
C GLU A 63 3.12 -12.79 16.79
N PRO A 64 3.93 -13.32 17.72
CA PRO A 64 3.39 -14.13 18.80
C PRO A 64 2.46 -13.26 19.64
N LYS A 65 1.20 -13.69 19.75
CA LYS A 65 0.24 -13.15 20.72
C LYS A 65 0.91 -13.15 22.09
N THR A 66 1.27 -11.97 22.60
CA THR A 66 1.70 -11.82 23.98
C THR A 66 0.48 -12.09 24.87
N LEU A 67 0.35 -13.36 25.28
CA LEU A 67 -0.52 -13.74 26.38
C LEU A 67 0.16 -13.22 27.66
N ASN A 68 -0.16 -11.97 28.03
CA ASN A 68 0.16 -11.46 29.34
C ASN A 68 -0.76 -12.20 30.34
N GLY A 69 -0.17 -13.13 31.09
CA GLY A 69 -0.73 -13.70 32.31
C GLY A 69 -0.49 -12.80 33.52
#